data_AF-A0A927ITY3-F1
#
_entry.id   AF-A0A927ITY3-F1
#
_cell.length_a   1.000
_cell.length_b   1.000
_cell.length_c   1.000
_cell.angle_alpha   90.00
_cell.angle_beta   90.00
_cell.angle_gamma   90.00
#
_symmetry.space_group_name_H-M   'P 1'
#
loop_
_entity.id
_entity.type
_entity.pdbx_description
1 polymer ?
#
loop_
_entity_poly.entity_id
_entity_poly.type
_entity_poly.pdbx_seq_one_letter_code
_entity_poly.pdbx_strand_id
1 'polypeptide(L)' 'MEMDNRRAAIREAISAELERQALDGAVRIDVEALAAAVEAALEPPAPPVEGKRPEDLNATNDD' A
#
# COMPACT_ATOMS: atom_id res chain seq x y z
N MET A 1 -9.36 16.64 -4.23
CA MET A 1 -8.18 16.42 -3.35
C MET A 1 -7.67 14.98 -3.38
N GLU A 2 -8.43 14.00 -3.86
CA GLU A 2 -8.02 12.59 -3.89
C GLU A 2 -6.99 12.25 -5.00
N MET A 3 -7.08 12.92 -6.17
CA MET A 3 -6.12 12.72 -7.27
C MET A 3 -4.70 13.23 -6.95
N ASP A 4 -4.57 14.26 -6.12
CA ASP A 4 -3.25 14.77 -5.73
C ASP A 4 -2.52 13.79 -4.80
N ASN A 5 -3.26 13.09 -3.92
CA ASN A 5 -2.68 12.05 -3.08
C ASN A 5 -2.26 10.82 -3.89
N ARG A 6 -3.07 10.38 -4.87
CA ARG A 6 -2.71 9.25 -5.74
C ARG A 6 -1.45 9.54 -6.55
N ARG A 7 -1.35 10.74 -7.16
CA ARG A 7 -0.16 11.13 -7.93
C ARG A 7 1.08 11.23 -7.04
N ALA A 8 0.93 11.72 -5.81
CA ALA A 8 2.03 11.77 -4.85
C ALA A 8 2.52 10.37 -4.46
N ALA A 9 1.60 9.43 -4.15
CA ALA A 9 1.93 8.06 -3.81
C ALA A 9 2.67 7.33 -4.95
N ILE A 10 2.20 7.47 -6.20
CA ILE A 10 2.87 6.89 -7.37
C ILE A 10 4.27 7.48 -7.53
N ARG A 11 4.42 8.81 -7.37
CA ARG A 11 5.73 9.48 -7.47
C ARG A 11 6.70 8.96 -6.41
N GLU A 12 6.24 8.81 -5.18
CA GLU A 12 7.04 8.28 -4.08
C GLU A 12 7.48 6.84 -4.35
N ALA A 13 6.55 5.97 -4.77
CA ALA A 13 6.86 4.58 -5.10
C ALA A 13 7.88 4.45 -6.24
N ILE A 14 7.71 5.23 -7.32
CA ILE A 14 8.68 5.26 -8.44
C ILE A 14 10.05 5.73 -7.95
N SER A 15 10.09 6.78 -7.11
CA SER A 15 11.36 7.33 -6.62
C SER A 15 12.10 6.32 -5.75
N ALA A 16 11.40 5.68 -4.82
CA ALA A 16 11.96 4.68 -3.92
C ALA A 16 12.47 3.44 -4.68
N GLU A 17 11.73 2.99 -5.69
CA GLU A 17 12.11 1.82 -6.47
C GLU A 17 13.33 2.08 -7.37
N LEU A 18 13.41 3.26 -8.00
CA LEU A 18 14.60 3.64 -8.77
C LEU A 18 15.84 3.77 -7.87
N GLU A 19 15.69 4.30 -6.66
CA GLU A 19 16.79 4.39 -5.69
C GLU A 19 17.26 3.00 -5.24
N ARG A 20 16.33 2.09 -4.92
CA ARG A 20 16.63 0.70 -4.59
C ARG A 20 17.41 0.00 -5.72
N GLN A 21 16.94 0.11 -6.96
CA GLN A 21 17.62 -0.49 -8.11
C GLN A 21 19.01 0.10 -8.33
N ALA A 22 19.19 1.41 -8.12
CA ALA A 22 20.50 2.04 -8.21
C ALA A 22 21.47 1.53 -7.13
N LEU A 23 20.99 1.35 -5.89
CA LEU A 23 21.76 0.78 -4.78
C LEU A 23 22.12 -0.69 -5.02
N ASP A 24 21.22 -1.46 -5.63
CA ASP A 24 21.43 -2.85 -6.02
C ASP A 24 22.36 -3.00 -7.24
N GLY A 25 22.81 -1.88 -7.83
CA GLY A 25 23.73 -1.87 -8.97
C GLY A 25 23.08 -2.27 -10.28
N ALA A 26 21.76 -2.08 -10.42
CA ALA A 26 21.04 -2.42 -11.63
C ALA A 26 21.57 -1.63 -12.84
N VAL A 27 22.04 -2.35 -13.87
CA VAL A 27 22.55 -1.74 -15.11
C VAL A 27 21.40 -1.27 -16.01
N ARG A 28 20.20 -1.83 -15.82
CA ARG A 28 18.96 -1.45 -16.49
C ARG A 28 17.83 -1.39 -15.47
N ILE A 29 16.81 -0.61 -15.79
CA ILE A 29 15.58 -0.56 -14.99
C ILE A 29 14.90 -1.93 -15.06
N ASP A 30 14.66 -2.52 -13.90
CA ASP A 30 13.73 -3.64 -13.75
C ASP A 30 12.31 -3.08 -13.80
N VAL A 31 11.69 -3.20 -14.97
CA VAL A 31 10.36 -2.65 -15.25
C VAL A 31 9.28 -3.42 -14.50
N GLU A 32 9.48 -4.72 -14.25
CA GLU A 32 8.51 -5.54 -13.52
C GLU A 32 8.48 -5.13 -12.05
N ALA A 33 9.66 -4.93 -11.44
CA ALA A 33 9.74 -4.41 -10.08
C ALA A 33 9.13 -3.00 -9.96
N LEU A 34 9.31 -2.16 -10.98
CA LEU A 34 8.69 -0.83 -11.03
C LEU A 34 7.17 -0.88 -11.17
N ALA A 35 6.64 -1.79 -11.98
CA ALA A 35 5.20 -2.00 -12.12
C ALA A 35 4.59 -2.46 -10.79
N ALA A 36 5.22 -3.41 -10.10
CA ALA A 36 4.79 -3.90 -8.80
C ALA A 36 4.77 -2.78 -7.73
N ALA A 37 5.78 -1.91 -7.73
CA ALA A 37 5.83 -0.77 -6.81
C ALA A 37 4.67 0.22 -7.06
N VAL A 38 4.32 0.45 -8.33
CA VAL A 38 3.17 1.30 -8.70
C VAL A 38 1.85 0.64 -8.29
N GLU A 39 1.67 -0.65 -8.53
CA GLU A 39 0.47 -1.39 -8.11
C GLU A 39 0.26 -1.31 -6.59
N ALA A 40 1.31 -1.51 -5.81
CA ALA A 40 1.26 -1.37 -4.35
C ALA A 40 0.88 0.05 -3.89
N ALA A 41 1.29 1.08 -4.64
CA ALA A 41 0.91 2.47 -4.35
C ALA A 41 -0.55 2.78 -4.70
N LEU A 42 -1.18 1.99 -5.58
CA LEU A 42 -2.57 2.13 -5.99
C LEU A 42 -3.55 1.39 -5.07
N GLU A 43 -3.09 0.35 -4.38
CA GLU A 43 -3.85 -0.42 -3.41
C GLU A 43 -3.38 -0.08 -1.99
N PRO A 44 -3.88 1.01 -1.36
CA PRO A 44 -3.56 1.28 0.03
C PRO A 44 -3.98 0.09 0.87
N PRO A 45 -3.11 -0.40 1.78
CA PRO A 45 -3.46 -1.53 2.62
C PRO A 45 -4.75 -1.20 3.36
N ALA A 46 -5.68 -2.17 3.39
CA ALA A 46 -6.90 -2.01 4.16
C ALA A 46 -6.51 -1.56 5.58
N PRO A 47 -7.20 -0.55 6.15
CA PRO A 47 -6.93 -0.14 7.51
C PRO A 47 -7.01 -1.40 8.38
N PRO A 48 -6.07 -1.60 9.32
CA PRO A 48 -6.08 -2.77 10.17
C PRO A 48 -7.48 -2.86 10.79
N VAL A 49 -8.16 -3.98 10.54
CA VAL A 49 -9.45 -4.26 11.14
C VAL A 49 -9.18 -4.35 12.63
N GLU A 50 -9.44 -3.24 13.33
CA GLU A 50 -9.45 -3.20 14.78
C GLU A 50 -10.44 -4.29 15.20
N GLY A 51 -9.91 -5.36 15.82
CA GLY A 51 -10.71 -6.53 16.17
C GLY A 51 -11.97 -6.09 16.90
N LYS A 52 -13.12 -6.68 16.52
CA LYS A 52 -14.39 -6.43 17.22
C LYS A 52 -14.14 -6.46 18.73
N ARG A 53 -14.53 -5.38 19.41
CA ARG A 53 -14.39 -5.30 20.86
C ARG A 53 -15.25 -6.41 21.47
N PRO A 54 -14.79 -7.06 22.56
CA PRO A 54 -15.54 -8.15 23.20
C PRO A 54 -17.00 -7.78 23.58
N GLU A 55 -17.28 -6.49 23.74
CA GLU A 55 -18.61 -5.95 24.04
C GLU A 55 -19.67 -6.19 22.94
N ASP A 56 -19.27 -6.46 21.69
CA ASP A 56 -20.19 -6.76 20.58
C ASP A 56 -20.63 -8.25 20.51
N LEU A 57 -20.13 -9.12 21.40
CA LEU A 57 -20.39 -10.57 21.37
C LEU A 57 -21.62 -11.00 22.20
N ASN A 58 -22.32 -10.08 22.87
CA ASN A 58 -23.39 -10.41 23.83
C ASN A 58 -24.79 -9.82 23.52
N ALA A 59 -25.08 -9.46 22.27
CA ALA A 59 -26.38 -8.85 21.91
C ALA A 59 -27.41 -9.80 21.27
N THR A 60 -27.26 -11.12 21.37
CA THR A 60 -28.30 -12.05 20.89
C THR A 60 -28.36 -13.30 21.78
N ASN A 61 -29.12 -13.18 22.88
CA ASN A 61 -30.10 -14.17 23.32
C ASN A 61 -30.64 -13.74 24.69
N ASP A 62 -31.78 -13.06 24.70
CA ASP A 62 -32.72 -13.16 25.82
C ASP A 62 -34.08 -13.47 25.17
N ASP A 63 -34.67 -14.60 25.60
CA ASP A 63 -35.91 -15.23 25.12
C ASP A 63 -37.16 -14.34 25.25
#